data_AF-A0A0U5F5Q1-F1
#
_entry.id   AF-A0A0U5F5Q1-F1
#
_cell.length_a   1.000
_cell.length_b   1.000
_cell.length_c   1.000
_cell.angle_alpha   90.00
_cell.angle_beta   90.00
_cell.angle_gamma   90.00
#
_symmetry.space_group_name_H-M   'P 1'
#
loop_
_entity.id
_entity.type
_entity.pdbx_description
1 polymer ?
#
loop_
_entity_poly.entity_id
_entity_poly.type
_entity_poly.pdbx_seq_one_letter_code
_entity_poly.pdbx_strand_id
1 'polypeptide(L)'
;MGAVQRSRSNRKKMNDGLSAVQRRTDLIGQISGLYGVSKGAIAGIWGLESAYGTRMGTFSVIDALATLAYDGRRASFFRSELLKALHVVEQAGVAPANMLGSYAGAMGQPQFMPSAYLRYAASYPAGGRADIWRNEGDVFASIGNYLARCGWQAGQPWGEGVLVPDTVSQSQLGRGQVRPVAWWRQQGVRPRAGSFDSSVSEGAVIRPDGAGGEAFIVYHNFNVIRRYNPSDFYALAVGLLGDAIT
;
A
#
# COMPACT_ATOMS: atom_id res chain seq x y z
N MET A 1 8.89 24.79 20.54
CA MET A 1 7.47 24.43 20.72
C MET A 1 7.01 23.45 19.63
N GLY A 2 7.67 22.29 19.49
CA GLY A 2 7.55 21.44 18.28
C GLY A 2 6.92 20.06 18.49
N ALA A 3 5.98 19.90 19.42
CA ALA A 3 5.41 18.58 19.77
C ALA A 3 3.92 18.59 20.15
N VAL A 4 3.20 19.69 19.93
CA VAL A 4 1.79 19.82 20.31
C VAL A 4 0.91 19.63 19.07
N GLN A 5 0.83 18.39 18.56
CA GLN A 5 -0.28 17.82 17.75
C GLN A 5 0.19 16.60 16.94
N ARG A 6 0.58 15.50 17.62
CA ARG A 6 0.16 14.20 17.06
C ARG A 6 -1.35 14.14 17.27
N SER A 7 -2.10 14.52 16.23
CA SER A 7 -3.55 14.73 16.28
C SER A 7 -4.25 13.54 16.95
N ARG A 8 -5.36 13.78 17.67
CA ARG A 8 -6.19 12.70 18.26
C ARG A 8 -6.59 11.65 17.20
N SER A 9 -6.78 12.09 15.95
CA SER A 9 -7.06 11.23 14.79
C SER A 9 -5.92 10.25 14.50
N ASN A 10 -4.67 10.69 14.54
CA ASN A 10 -3.50 9.83 14.33
C ASN A 10 -3.35 8.77 15.44
N ARG A 11 -3.64 9.13 16.70
CA ARG A 11 -3.65 8.17 17.82
C ARG A 11 -4.75 7.12 17.67
N LYS A 12 -5.95 7.52 17.26
CA LYS A 12 -7.05 6.56 17.04
C LYS A 12 -6.70 5.56 15.93
N LYS A 13 -6.22 6.03 14.77
CA LYS A 13 -5.81 5.15 13.66
C LYS A 13 -4.75 4.14 14.09
N MET A 14 -3.77 4.58 14.88
CA MET A 14 -2.72 3.71 15.42
C MET A 14 -3.30 2.61 16.31
N ASN A 15 -4.15 2.97 17.28
CA ASN A 15 -4.75 2.01 18.21
C ASN A 15 -5.70 1.02 17.51
N ASP A 16 -6.50 1.52 16.55
CA ASP A 16 -7.35 0.68 15.72
C ASP A 16 -6.51 -0.32 14.93
N GLY A 17 -5.39 0.13 14.35
CA GLY A 17 -4.46 -0.71 13.60
C GLY A 17 -3.77 -1.77 14.43
N LEU A 18 -3.20 -1.40 15.58
CA LEU A 18 -2.63 -2.35 16.54
C LEU A 18 -3.65 -3.43 16.93
N SER A 19 -4.87 -3.01 17.28
CA SER A 19 -5.94 -3.94 17.67
C SER A 19 -6.37 -4.84 16.51
N ALA A 20 -6.44 -4.30 15.29
CA ALA A 20 -6.84 -5.04 14.11
C ALA A 20 -5.79 -6.10 13.73
N VAL A 21 -4.51 -5.71 13.70
CA VAL A 21 -3.38 -6.57 13.34
C VAL A 21 -3.14 -7.63 14.40
N GLN A 22 -3.18 -7.27 15.69
CA GLN A 22 -2.95 -8.23 16.79
C GLN A 22 -3.89 -9.44 16.71
N ARG A 23 -5.15 -9.23 16.31
CA ARG A 23 -6.15 -10.30 16.12
C ARG A 23 -5.86 -11.22 14.93
N ARG A 24 -5.01 -10.80 13.98
CA ARG A 24 -4.70 -11.52 12.74
C ARG A 24 -3.20 -11.74 12.54
N THR A 25 -2.40 -11.64 13.61
CA THR A 25 -0.93 -11.76 13.54
C THR A 25 -0.51 -13.06 12.83
N ASP A 26 -1.14 -14.17 13.17
CA ASP A 26 -0.81 -15.48 12.59
C ASP A 26 -1.19 -15.55 11.11
N LEU A 27 -2.38 -15.10 10.75
CA LEU A 27 -2.85 -15.10 9.36
C LEU A 27 -1.98 -14.18 8.48
N ILE A 28 -1.70 -12.96 8.94
CA ILE A 28 -0.79 -12.03 8.24
C ILE A 28 0.61 -12.64 8.13
N GLY A 29 1.09 -13.35 9.16
CA GLY A 29 2.37 -14.05 9.13
C GLY A 29 2.42 -15.18 8.12
N GLN A 30 1.37 -16.00 8.03
CA GLN A 30 1.26 -17.08 7.05
C GLN A 30 1.27 -16.53 5.62
N ILE A 31 0.48 -15.48 5.34
CA ILE A 31 0.43 -14.83 4.03
C ILE A 31 1.75 -14.15 3.70
N SER A 32 2.35 -13.45 4.67
CA SER A 32 3.67 -12.82 4.53
C SER A 32 4.73 -13.84 4.11
N GLY A 33 4.76 -15.02 4.76
CA GLY A 33 5.63 -16.12 4.38
C GLY A 33 5.32 -16.70 3.01
N LEU A 34 4.04 -16.91 2.69
CA LEU A 34 3.58 -17.49 1.42
C LEU A 34 4.00 -16.65 0.20
N TYR A 35 3.88 -15.32 0.31
CA TYR A 35 4.15 -14.42 -0.81
C TYR A 35 5.52 -13.72 -0.75
N GLY A 36 6.30 -13.93 0.32
CA GLY A 36 7.58 -13.27 0.51
C GLY A 36 7.48 -11.75 0.66
N VAL A 37 6.36 -11.24 1.17
CA VAL A 37 6.11 -9.81 1.37
C VAL A 37 6.09 -9.46 2.86
N SER A 38 6.40 -8.20 3.22
CA SER A 38 6.42 -7.82 4.64
C SER A 38 5.02 -7.80 5.25
N LYS A 39 4.91 -8.22 6.52
CA LYS A 39 3.68 -8.07 7.32
C LYS A 39 3.22 -6.61 7.36
N GLY A 40 4.18 -5.69 7.57
CA GLY A 40 3.95 -4.25 7.61
C GLY A 40 3.32 -3.72 6.32
N ALA A 41 3.78 -4.14 5.14
CA ALA A 41 3.17 -3.71 3.88
C ALA A 41 1.73 -4.22 3.70
N ILE A 42 1.45 -5.47 4.07
CA ILE A 42 0.08 -6.03 4.03
C ILE A 42 -0.83 -5.23 4.97
N ALA A 43 -0.42 -5.06 6.23
CA ALA A 43 -1.19 -4.38 7.26
C ALA A 43 -1.38 -2.88 6.95
N GLY A 44 -0.34 -2.22 6.44
CA GLY A 44 -0.34 -0.81 6.06
C GLY A 44 -1.33 -0.54 4.91
N ILE A 45 -1.30 -1.35 3.85
CA ILE A 45 -2.27 -1.24 2.74
C ILE A 45 -3.69 -1.49 3.25
N TRP A 46 -3.92 -2.57 4.00
CA TRP A 46 -5.25 -2.88 4.53
C TRP A 46 -5.82 -1.75 5.41
N GLY A 47 -4.97 -1.14 6.23
CA GLY A 47 -5.34 0.00 7.06
C GLY A 47 -5.68 1.26 6.26
N LEU A 48 -4.88 1.58 5.24
CA LEU A 48 -5.08 2.76 4.41
C LEU A 48 -6.29 2.63 3.47
N GLU A 49 -6.49 1.46 2.88
CA GLU A 49 -7.52 1.26 1.87
C GLU A 49 -8.92 1.12 2.46
N SER A 50 -9.05 0.45 3.62
CA SER A 50 -10.38 0.15 4.16
C SER A 50 -10.53 0.33 5.65
N ALA A 51 -9.58 0.99 6.32
CA ALA A 51 -9.55 1.10 7.78
C ALA A 51 -9.76 -0.28 8.43
N TYR A 52 -8.98 -1.25 7.96
CA TYR A 52 -9.02 -2.64 8.41
C TYR A 52 -10.39 -3.30 8.19
N GLY A 53 -10.96 -3.10 7.00
CA GLY A 53 -12.25 -3.67 6.57
C GLY A 53 -13.48 -2.89 7.02
N THR A 54 -13.36 -1.91 7.91
CA THR A 54 -14.52 -1.15 8.42
C THR A 54 -15.08 -0.13 7.43
N ARG A 55 -14.32 0.22 6.38
CA ARG A 55 -14.65 1.25 5.38
C ARG A 55 -14.19 0.88 3.98
N MET A 56 -14.82 -0.11 3.35
CA MET A 56 -14.54 -0.49 1.95
C MET A 56 -15.38 0.27 0.90
N GLY A 57 -16.17 1.25 1.34
CA GLY A 57 -17.14 1.93 0.49
C GLY A 57 -18.50 1.25 0.46
N THR A 58 -19.52 1.99 0.06
CA THR A 58 -20.93 1.59 0.10
C THR A 58 -21.61 1.67 -1.26
N PHE A 59 -20.88 2.02 -2.31
CA PHE A 59 -21.43 2.11 -3.66
C PHE A 59 -21.46 0.72 -4.30
N SER A 60 -22.51 0.43 -5.06
CA SER A 60 -22.49 -0.63 -6.06
C SER A 60 -21.40 -0.31 -7.09
N VAL A 61 -20.42 -1.22 -7.23
CA VAL A 61 -19.31 -1.02 -8.16
C VAL A 61 -19.82 -0.97 -9.61
N ILE A 62 -20.84 -1.75 -9.93
CA ILE A 62 -21.47 -1.74 -11.25
C ILE A 62 -22.08 -0.37 -11.55
N ASP A 63 -22.85 0.19 -10.61
CA ASP A 63 -23.51 1.50 -10.81
C ASP A 63 -22.49 2.63 -10.90
N ALA A 64 -21.48 2.61 -10.03
CA ALA A 64 -20.39 3.59 -10.03
C ALA A 64 -19.64 3.59 -11.39
N LEU A 65 -19.26 2.41 -11.87
CA LEU A 65 -18.55 2.28 -13.14
C LEU A 65 -19.43 2.58 -14.35
N ALA A 66 -20.72 2.21 -14.33
CA ALA A 66 -21.68 2.55 -15.39
C ALA A 66 -21.85 4.07 -15.50
N THR A 67 -21.99 4.76 -14.36
CA THR A 67 -22.08 6.22 -14.31
C THR A 67 -20.83 6.87 -14.90
N LEU A 68 -19.64 6.43 -14.48
CA LEU A 68 -18.37 6.98 -14.96
C LEU A 68 -18.04 6.61 -16.41
N ALA A 69 -18.58 5.50 -16.93
CA ALA A 69 -18.45 5.08 -18.32
C ALA A 69 -19.37 5.85 -19.28
N TYR A 70 -20.43 6.48 -18.75
CA TYR A 70 -21.39 7.27 -19.51
C TYR A 70 -20.92 8.72 -19.72
N ASP A 71 -20.56 9.44 -18.64
CA ASP A 71 -20.27 10.89 -18.70
C ASP A 71 -18.96 11.28 -17.99
N GLY A 72 -17.98 10.37 -18.01
CA GLY A 72 -16.67 10.60 -17.38
C GLY A 72 -15.62 11.15 -18.34
N ARG A 73 -14.75 12.05 -17.87
CA ARG A 73 -13.51 12.47 -18.58
C ARG A 73 -12.61 11.28 -18.99
N ARG A 74 -12.78 10.12 -18.35
CA ARG A 74 -12.06 8.85 -18.60
C ARG A 74 -13.02 7.71 -19.00
N ALA A 75 -14.10 8.02 -19.71
CA ALA A 75 -15.18 7.08 -20.04
C ALA A 75 -14.68 5.75 -20.65
N SER A 76 -13.67 5.78 -21.54
CA SER A 76 -13.11 4.57 -22.14
C SER A 76 -12.46 3.63 -21.12
N PHE A 77 -11.70 4.18 -20.17
CA PHE A 77 -11.11 3.43 -19.06
C PHE A 77 -12.20 2.80 -18.19
N PHE A 78 -13.21 3.59 -17.77
CA PHE A 78 -14.27 3.10 -16.90
C PHE A 78 -15.19 2.09 -17.59
N ARG A 79 -15.43 2.23 -18.90
CA ARG A 79 -16.12 1.19 -19.69
C ARG A 79 -15.35 -0.12 -19.68
N SER A 80 -14.02 -0.06 -19.81
CA SER A 80 -13.16 -1.24 -19.72
C SER A 80 -13.19 -1.86 -18.33
N GLU A 81 -13.23 -1.07 -17.26
CA GLU A 81 -13.35 -1.59 -15.89
C GLU A 81 -14.76 -2.14 -15.61
N LEU A 82 -15.82 -1.53 -16.14
CA LEU A 82 -17.19 -2.03 -16.03
C LEU A 82 -17.32 -3.44 -16.64
N LEU A 83 -16.81 -3.64 -17.85
CA LEU A 83 -16.82 -4.96 -18.48
C LEU A 83 -16.04 -5.99 -17.65
N LYS A 84 -14.89 -5.60 -17.08
CA LYS A 84 -14.14 -6.47 -16.17
C LYS A 84 -14.91 -6.74 -14.88
N ALA A 85 -15.65 -5.77 -14.35
CA ALA A 85 -16.46 -5.95 -13.14
C ALA A 85 -17.52 -7.05 -13.33
N LEU A 86 -18.12 -7.15 -14.52
CA LEU A 86 -19.04 -8.24 -14.86
C LEU A 86 -18.36 -9.62 -14.81
N HIS A 87 -17.09 -9.71 -15.23
CA HIS A 87 -16.31 -10.95 -15.09
C HIS A 87 -15.98 -11.24 -13.62
N VAL A 88 -15.73 -10.19 -12.82
CA VAL A 88 -15.48 -10.36 -11.38
C VAL A 88 -16.71 -10.90 -10.66
N VAL A 89 -17.93 -10.47 -11.01
CA VAL A 89 -19.19 -11.04 -10.45
C VAL A 89 -19.20 -12.57 -10.58
N GLU A 90 -18.89 -13.08 -11.77
CA GLU A 90 -18.83 -14.52 -12.02
C GLU A 90 -17.67 -15.20 -11.28
N GLN A 91 -16.45 -14.67 -11.42
CA GLN A 91 -15.25 -15.27 -10.83
C GLN A 91 -15.25 -15.26 -9.29
N ALA A 92 -15.68 -14.17 -8.67
CA ALA A 92 -15.79 -14.06 -7.23
C ALA A 92 -17.04 -14.78 -6.68
N GLY A 93 -18.05 -15.00 -7.52
CA GLY A 93 -19.36 -15.47 -7.06
C GLY A 93 -20.07 -14.44 -6.17
N VAL A 94 -19.72 -13.16 -6.29
CA VAL A 94 -20.37 -12.07 -5.54
C VAL A 94 -21.60 -11.62 -6.31
N ALA A 95 -22.76 -11.54 -5.65
CA ALA A 95 -23.94 -10.95 -6.27
C ALA A 95 -23.65 -9.48 -6.64
N PRO A 96 -24.10 -8.96 -7.79
CA PRO A 96 -23.83 -7.58 -8.20
C PRO A 96 -24.15 -6.54 -7.13
N ALA A 97 -25.27 -6.71 -6.40
CA ALA A 97 -25.67 -5.83 -5.30
C ALA A 97 -24.72 -5.86 -4.08
N ASN A 98 -23.94 -6.93 -3.93
CA ASN A 98 -22.96 -7.11 -2.85
C ASN A 98 -21.53 -6.77 -3.28
N MET A 99 -21.31 -6.44 -4.56
CA MET A 99 -20.02 -6.02 -5.10
C MET A 99 -19.78 -4.55 -4.75
N LEU A 100 -19.46 -4.30 -3.48
CA LEU A 100 -19.34 -2.95 -2.93
C LEU A 100 -17.94 -2.37 -3.11
N GLY A 101 -17.89 -1.04 -3.21
CA GLY A 101 -16.64 -0.32 -3.39
C GLY A 101 -16.76 1.19 -3.21
N SER A 102 -15.70 1.88 -3.58
CA SER A 102 -15.68 3.33 -3.67
C SER A 102 -16.50 3.84 -4.85
N TYR A 103 -16.79 5.15 -4.83
CA TYR A 103 -17.45 5.85 -5.94
C TYR A 103 -16.71 5.74 -7.28
N ALA A 104 -15.42 5.38 -7.27
CA ALA A 104 -14.59 5.21 -8.46
C ALA A 104 -14.51 3.74 -8.94
N GLY A 105 -15.20 2.81 -8.27
CA GLY A 105 -15.22 1.40 -8.62
C GLY A 105 -14.05 0.58 -8.05
N ALA A 106 -13.30 1.11 -7.09
CA ALA A 106 -12.31 0.34 -6.34
C ALA A 106 -13.03 -0.53 -5.30
N MET A 107 -12.72 -1.82 -5.26
CA MET A 107 -13.58 -2.85 -4.68
C MET A 107 -13.03 -3.44 -3.40
N GLY A 108 -13.93 -3.75 -2.46
CA GLY A 108 -13.62 -4.52 -1.26
C GLY A 108 -12.58 -3.88 -0.34
N GLN A 109 -12.03 -4.69 0.56
CA GLN A 109 -11.05 -4.24 1.52
C GLN A 109 -9.70 -3.79 0.93
N PRO A 110 -9.18 -4.41 -0.16
CA PRO A 110 -7.94 -3.95 -0.80
C PRO A 110 -8.14 -2.80 -1.79
N GLN A 111 -9.39 -2.33 -2.01
CA GLN A 111 -9.71 -1.30 -3.01
C GLN A 111 -9.13 -1.61 -4.41
N PHE A 112 -9.23 -2.87 -4.83
CA PHE A 112 -8.83 -3.26 -6.19
C PHE A 112 -9.80 -2.73 -7.22
N MET A 113 -9.31 -2.10 -8.27
CA MET A 113 -10.09 -1.96 -9.50
C MET A 113 -10.40 -3.36 -10.08
N PRO A 114 -11.49 -3.55 -10.85
CA PRO A 114 -11.82 -4.84 -11.47
C PRO A 114 -10.66 -5.48 -12.22
N SER A 115 -9.88 -4.70 -12.98
CA SER A 115 -8.68 -5.19 -13.66
C SER A 115 -7.60 -5.70 -12.71
N ALA A 116 -7.45 -5.11 -11.52
CA ALA A 116 -6.50 -5.56 -10.52
C ALA A 116 -6.99 -6.87 -9.88
N TYR A 117 -8.29 -6.99 -9.58
CA TYR A 117 -8.86 -8.25 -9.11
C TYR A 117 -8.57 -9.39 -10.07
N LEU A 118 -8.90 -9.24 -11.37
CA LEU A 118 -8.71 -10.31 -12.36
C LEU A 118 -7.25 -10.75 -12.52
N ARG A 119 -6.28 -9.89 -12.18
CA ARG A 119 -4.84 -10.18 -12.29
C ARG A 119 -4.22 -10.70 -11.00
N TYR A 120 -4.71 -10.24 -9.85
CA TYR A 120 -3.99 -10.34 -8.58
C TYR A 120 -4.82 -10.89 -7.43
N ALA A 121 -6.15 -10.96 -7.53
CA ALA A 121 -6.93 -11.56 -6.47
C ALA A 121 -6.54 -13.03 -6.28
N ALA A 122 -6.40 -13.44 -5.02
CA ALA A 122 -5.99 -14.79 -4.65
C ALA A 122 -6.82 -15.27 -3.47
N SER A 123 -7.18 -16.56 -3.48
CA SER A 123 -7.87 -17.18 -2.34
C SER A 123 -6.88 -17.71 -1.32
N TYR A 124 -7.29 -17.74 -0.06
CA TYR A 124 -6.59 -18.39 1.03
C TYR A 124 -7.55 -19.21 1.91
N PRO A 125 -7.33 -20.54 2.02
CA PRO A 125 -6.35 -21.34 1.27
C PRO A 125 -6.51 -21.28 -0.25
N ALA A 126 -5.46 -21.62 -0.99
CA ALA A 126 -5.47 -21.58 -2.46
C ALA A 126 -6.47 -22.60 -3.06
N GLY A 127 -7.04 -22.27 -4.23
CA GLY A 127 -7.94 -23.15 -4.98
C GLY A 127 -9.43 -22.79 -4.90
N GLY A 128 -9.78 -21.72 -4.18
CA GLY A 128 -11.12 -21.17 -4.09
C GLY A 128 -11.32 -19.90 -4.92
N ARG A 129 -12.51 -19.30 -4.78
CA ARG A 129 -12.80 -17.94 -5.26
C ARG A 129 -12.28 -16.93 -4.25
N ALA A 130 -11.73 -15.81 -4.71
CA ALA A 130 -11.18 -14.78 -3.84
C ALA A 130 -12.28 -13.79 -3.39
N ASP A 131 -12.77 -13.91 -2.16
CA ASP A 131 -13.68 -12.94 -1.55
C ASP A 131 -12.90 -11.80 -0.87
N ILE A 132 -12.57 -10.78 -1.66
CA ILE A 132 -11.85 -9.59 -1.17
C ILE A 132 -12.72 -8.62 -0.35
N TRP A 133 -13.98 -8.96 -0.06
CA TRP A 133 -14.89 -8.15 0.75
C TRP A 133 -15.00 -8.67 2.17
N ARG A 134 -15.15 -9.98 2.36
CA ARG A 134 -15.49 -10.58 3.66
C ARG A 134 -14.46 -11.57 4.19
N ASN A 135 -13.66 -12.18 3.33
CA ASN A 135 -12.65 -13.14 3.75
C ASN A 135 -11.29 -12.45 3.93
N GLU A 136 -10.88 -12.23 5.18
CA GLU A 136 -9.59 -11.60 5.50
C GLU A 136 -8.39 -12.38 4.93
N GLY A 137 -8.49 -13.71 4.82
CA GLY A 137 -7.46 -14.53 4.18
C GLY A 137 -7.29 -14.17 2.71
N ASP A 138 -8.40 -14.07 1.97
CA ASP A 138 -8.39 -13.69 0.55
C ASP A 138 -7.95 -12.24 0.36
N VAL A 139 -8.35 -11.34 1.26
CA VAL A 139 -7.90 -9.94 1.27
C VAL A 139 -6.37 -9.86 1.41
N PHE A 140 -5.80 -10.52 2.40
CA PHE A 140 -4.36 -10.48 2.64
C PHE A 140 -3.59 -11.21 1.55
N ALA A 141 -4.08 -12.37 1.10
CA ALA A 141 -3.49 -13.10 -0.03
C ALA A 141 -3.50 -12.27 -1.31
N SER A 142 -4.57 -11.53 -1.57
CA SER A 142 -4.68 -10.63 -2.73
C SER A 142 -3.70 -9.46 -2.64
N ILE A 143 -3.54 -8.83 -1.47
CA ILE A 143 -2.53 -7.78 -1.24
C ILE A 143 -1.11 -8.35 -1.41
N GLY A 144 -0.83 -9.50 -0.79
CA GLY A 144 0.46 -10.17 -0.88
C GLY A 144 0.83 -10.57 -2.30
N ASN A 145 -0.10 -11.20 -3.02
CA ASN A 145 0.07 -11.59 -4.41
C ASN A 145 0.30 -10.38 -5.32
N TYR A 146 -0.44 -9.27 -5.10
CA TYR A 146 -0.21 -8.04 -5.86
C TYR A 146 1.21 -7.52 -5.69
N LEU A 147 1.68 -7.39 -4.44
CA LEU A 147 3.02 -6.87 -4.15
C LEU A 147 4.10 -7.81 -4.71
N ALA A 148 3.95 -9.12 -4.50
CA ALA A 148 4.87 -10.13 -5.04
C ALA A 148 4.96 -10.06 -6.57
N ARG A 149 3.82 -10.05 -7.27
CA ARG A 149 3.77 -9.94 -8.74
C ARG A 149 4.22 -8.58 -9.27
N CYS A 150 4.18 -7.54 -8.44
CA CYS A 150 4.74 -6.22 -8.75
C CYS A 150 6.26 -6.12 -8.49
N GLY A 151 6.88 -7.22 -8.03
CA GLY A 151 8.32 -7.35 -7.88
C GLY A 151 8.83 -7.06 -6.47
N TRP A 152 8.03 -7.23 -5.43
CA TRP A 152 8.51 -7.11 -4.04
C TRP A 152 9.75 -7.99 -3.81
N GLN A 153 10.78 -7.42 -3.18
CA GLN A 153 12.00 -8.10 -2.80
C GLN A 153 11.92 -8.51 -1.33
N ALA A 154 11.81 -9.81 -1.09
CA ALA A 154 11.73 -10.37 0.25
C ALA A 154 12.98 -10.01 1.08
N GLY A 155 12.78 -9.69 2.36
CA GLY A 155 13.86 -9.33 3.27
C GLY A 155 14.39 -7.90 3.14
N GLN A 156 14.00 -7.14 2.10
CA GLN A 156 14.38 -5.74 1.99
C GLN A 156 13.31 -4.79 2.57
N PRO A 157 13.72 -3.71 3.26
CA PRO A 157 12.79 -2.68 3.72
C PRO A 157 12.22 -1.87 2.54
N TRP A 158 11.10 -1.19 2.79
CA TRP A 158 10.58 -0.18 1.86
C TRP A 158 11.45 1.09 1.89
N GLY A 159 11.91 1.50 3.08
CA GLY A 159 12.67 2.71 3.31
C GLY A 159 12.96 2.92 4.79
N GLU A 160 13.75 3.94 5.10
CA GLU A 160 14.21 4.25 6.46
C GLU A 160 14.24 5.77 6.67
N GLY A 161 13.92 6.22 7.88
CA GLY A 161 14.05 7.64 8.25
C GLY A 161 15.52 8.05 8.30
N VAL A 162 15.86 9.20 7.71
CA VAL A 162 17.24 9.71 7.65
C VAL A 162 17.36 11.15 8.13
N LEU A 163 18.56 11.53 8.54
CA LEU A 163 18.98 12.90 8.72
C LEU A 163 19.85 13.28 7.52
N VAL A 164 19.51 14.40 6.87
CA VAL A 164 20.18 14.91 5.67
C VAL A 164 20.86 16.23 6.04
N PRO A 165 22.18 16.36 5.88
CA PRO A 165 22.87 17.60 6.19
C PRO A 165 22.55 18.69 5.16
N ASP A 166 22.70 19.96 5.54
CA ASP A 166 22.39 21.12 4.68
C ASP A 166 23.31 21.21 3.44
N THR A 167 24.43 20.49 3.44
CA THR A 167 25.33 20.35 2.29
C THR A 167 24.71 19.57 1.13
N VAL A 168 23.66 18.78 1.37
CA VAL A 168 22.93 18.06 0.32
C VAL A 168 21.77 18.92 -0.17
N SER A 169 21.91 19.44 -1.39
CA SER A 169 20.90 20.31 -2.00
C SER A 169 19.61 19.56 -2.31
N GLN A 170 18.46 20.27 -2.27
CA GLN A 170 17.15 19.68 -2.57
C GLN A 170 17.07 19.11 -4.00
N SER A 171 17.81 19.66 -4.96
CA SER A 171 17.87 19.15 -6.34
C SER A 171 18.59 17.81 -6.48
N GLN A 172 19.39 17.41 -5.49
CA GLN A 172 20.01 16.09 -5.43
C GLN A 172 19.06 15.04 -4.80
N LEU A 173 17.92 15.46 -4.27
CA LEU A 173 16.92 14.59 -3.66
C LEU A 173 15.80 14.25 -4.66
N GLY A 174 15.01 13.23 -4.31
CA GLY A 174 13.86 12.78 -5.08
C GLY A 174 14.03 11.35 -5.56
N ARG A 175 12.91 10.65 -5.79
CA ARG A 175 12.91 9.22 -6.17
C ARG A 175 13.74 8.89 -7.42
N GLY A 176 13.93 9.85 -8.33
CA GLY A 176 14.75 9.66 -9.53
C GLY A 176 16.26 9.72 -9.29
N GLN A 177 16.69 10.18 -8.11
CA GLN A 177 18.09 10.32 -7.72
C GLN A 177 18.56 9.07 -6.97
N VAL A 178 18.51 7.91 -7.64
CA VAL A 178 18.99 6.65 -7.05
C VAL A 178 20.52 6.66 -7.01
N ARG A 179 21.07 6.36 -5.84
CA ARG A 179 22.52 6.28 -5.58
C ARG A 179 22.83 5.12 -4.63
N PRO A 180 24.06 4.57 -4.68
CA PRO A 180 24.50 3.62 -3.66
C PRO A 180 24.33 4.19 -2.25
N VAL A 181 23.93 3.36 -1.28
CA VAL A 181 23.81 3.79 0.14
C VAL A 181 25.15 4.30 0.67
N ALA A 182 26.27 3.71 0.21
CA ALA A 182 27.61 4.18 0.52
C ALA A 182 27.86 5.62 0.05
N TRP A 183 27.33 6.02 -1.10
CA TRP A 183 27.44 7.39 -1.59
C TRP A 183 26.65 8.35 -0.70
N TRP A 184 25.42 7.99 -0.32
CA TRP A 184 24.63 8.79 0.63
C TRP A 184 25.34 8.98 1.98
N ARG A 185 25.96 7.92 2.50
CA ARG A 185 26.82 8.00 3.71
C ARG A 185 27.96 8.99 3.53
N GLN A 186 28.65 8.97 2.39
CA GLN A 186 29.74 9.91 2.07
C GLN A 186 29.25 11.36 1.97
N GLN A 187 28.01 11.58 1.54
CA GLN A 187 27.37 12.90 1.54
C GLN A 187 26.90 13.33 2.95
N GLY A 188 27.13 12.51 3.99
CA GLY A 188 26.74 12.79 5.37
C GLY A 188 25.30 12.44 5.70
N VAL A 189 24.56 11.80 4.79
CA VAL A 189 23.23 11.26 5.11
C VAL A 189 23.39 10.09 6.06
N ARG A 190 22.67 10.15 7.18
CA ARG A 190 22.73 9.13 8.24
C ARG A 190 21.34 8.63 8.59
N PRO A 191 21.19 7.35 8.98
CA PRO A 191 19.92 6.85 9.46
C PRO A 191 19.53 7.62 10.74
N ARG A 192 18.21 7.78 10.95
CA ARG A 192 17.68 8.45 12.15
C ARG A 192 17.90 7.60 13.40
N ALA A 193 17.94 6.29 13.25
CA ALA A 193 18.23 5.34 14.32
C ALA A 193 19.05 4.16 13.75
N GLY A 194 19.96 3.62 14.56
CA GLY A 194 20.74 2.44 14.20
C GLY A 194 21.67 2.66 13.00
N SER A 195 21.72 1.68 12.11
CA SER A 195 22.49 1.67 10.86
C SER A 195 21.54 1.40 9.70
N PHE A 196 21.88 1.88 8.50
CA PHE A 196 21.14 1.49 7.29
C PHE A 196 21.12 -0.04 7.16
N ASP A 197 19.99 -0.56 6.69
CA ASP A 197 19.81 -1.99 6.47
C ASP A 197 20.86 -2.54 5.48
N SER A 198 21.46 -3.69 5.80
CA SER A 198 22.52 -4.29 4.98
C SER A 198 22.00 -5.04 3.75
N SER A 199 20.70 -5.33 3.68
CA SER A 199 20.06 -6.01 2.55
C SER A 199 19.88 -5.11 1.32
N VAL A 200 20.13 -3.81 1.46
CA VAL A 200 19.96 -2.79 0.42
C VAL A 200 21.30 -2.14 0.06
N SER A 201 21.58 -2.05 -1.24
CA SER A 201 22.83 -1.50 -1.77
C SER A 201 22.67 -0.07 -2.30
N GLU A 202 21.47 0.31 -2.72
CA GLU A 202 21.14 1.61 -3.31
C GLU A 202 19.74 2.07 -2.90
N GLY A 203 19.53 3.38 -2.95
CA GLY A 203 18.24 4.01 -2.66
C GLY A 203 18.23 5.48 -3.10
N ALA A 204 17.07 6.11 -2.96
CA ALA A 204 16.90 7.53 -3.21
C ALA A 204 16.45 8.23 -1.93
N VAL A 205 17.00 9.40 -1.62
CA VAL A 205 16.53 10.21 -0.49
C VAL A 205 15.39 11.11 -0.95
N ILE A 206 14.26 11.05 -0.26
CA ILE A 206 13.10 11.92 -0.49
C ILE A 206 12.83 12.78 0.75
N ARG A 207 12.27 13.96 0.51
CA ARG A 207 11.82 14.91 1.53
C ARG A 207 10.43 15.42 1.14
N PRO A 208 9.35 14.74 1.56
CA PRO A 208 8.00 14.98 1.06
C PRO A 208 7.51 16.42 1.24
N ASP A 209 7.84 17.02 2.39
CA ASP A 209 7.43 18.38 2.75
C ASP A 209 8.46 19.45 2.31
N GLY A 210 9.46 19.09 1.50
CA GLY A 210 10.52 20.00 1.09
C GLY A 210 11.49 20.34 2.22
N ALA A 211 12.40 21.30 1.98
CA ALA A 211 13.51 21.62 2.87
C ALA A 211 13.07 21.85 4.34
N GLY A 212 13.83 21.28 5.30
CA GLY A 212 13.49 21.31 6.73
C GLY A 212 12.45 20.27 7.18
N GLY A 213 11.76 19.63 6.25
CA GLY A 213 10.86 18.51 6.52
C GLY A 213 11.57 17.18 6.81
N GLU A 214 10.78 16.18 7.20
CA GLU A 214 11.30 14.82 7.39
C GLU A 214 11.86 14.24 6.09
N ALA A 215 12.98 13.51 6.21
CA ALA A 215 13.60 12.83 5.09
C ALA A 215 13.65 11.33 5.31
N PHE A 216 13.55 10.60 4.21
CA PHE A 216 13.60 9.14 4.17
C PHE A 216 14.50 8.72 3.02
N ILE A 217 15.33 7.69 3.23
CA ILE A 217 15.87 6.93 2.10
C ILE A 217 14.84 5.87 1.74
N VAL A 218 14.48 5.79 0.46
CA VAL A 218 13.50 4.83 -0.05
C VAL A 218 14.15 3.89 -1.07
N TYR A 219 13.72 2.64 -1.04
CA TYR A 219 14.31 1.54 -1.79
C TYR A 219 13.35 0.99 -2.84
N HIS A 220 13.73 -0.13 -3.48
CA HIS A 220 12.92 -0.79 -4.50
C HIS A 220 11.48 -1.07 -4.01
N ASN A 221 11.32 -1.63 -2.81
CA ASN A 221 10.01 -1.97 -2.26
C ASN A 221 9.09 -0.78 -2.03
N PHE A 222 9.63 0.44 -1.83
CA PHE A 222 8.81 1.66 -1.83
C PHE A 222 8.14 1.90 -3.19
N ASN A 223 8.88 1.68 -4.28
CA ASN A 223 8.31 1.79 -5.63
C ASN A 223 7.30 0.68 -5.93
N VAL A 224 7.45 -0.50 -5.33
CA VAL A 224 6.45 -1.57 -5.39
C VAL A 224 5.14 -1.14 -4.71
N ILE A 225 5.19 -0.54 -3.52
CA ILE A 225 4.00 0.03 -2.85
C ILE A 225 3.36 1.11 -3.73
N ARG A 226 4.17 1.96 -4.37
CA ARG A 226 3.66 3.00 -5.27
C ARG A 226 2.96 2.47 -6.53
N ARG A 227 3.14 1.19 -6.91
CA ARG A 227 2.33 0.59 -7.98
C ARG A 227 0.87 0.48 -7.57
N TYR A 228 0.61 0.26 -6.28
CA TYR A 228 -0.73 0.21 -5.70
C TYR A 228 -1.42 1.58 -5.80
N ASN A 229 -0.71 2.65 -5.42
CA ASN A 229 -1.15 4.03 -5.59
C ASN A 229 0.08 4.93 -5.86
N PRO A 230 0.11 5.70 -6.97
CA PRO A 230 1.30 6.40 -7.45
C PRO A 230 1.71 7.65 -6.65
N SER A 231 1.47 7.69 -5.34
CA SER A 231 1.78 8.80 -4.43
C SER A 231 2.92 8.45 -3.46
N ASP A 232 3.87 9.38 -3.26
CA ASP A 232 4.91 9.25 -2.22
C ASP A 232 4.31 9.23 -0.82
N PHE A 233 3.36 10.14 -0.57
CA PHE A 233 2.68 10.21 0.72
C PHE A 233 1.93 8.91 1.04
N TYR A 234 1.31 8.29 0.03
CA TYR A 234 0.67 6.99 0.19
C TYR A 234 1.69 5.92 0.59
N ALA A 235 2.78 5.79 -0.17
CA ALA A 235 3.76 4.74 0.10
C ALA A 235 4.49 4.92 1.44
N LEU A 236 4.76 6.18 1.83
CA LEU A 236 5.27 6.50 3.17
C LEU A 236 4.25 6.15 4.25
N ALA A 237 2.98 6.49 4.05
CA ALA A 237 1.95 6.18 5.03
C ALA A 237 1.72 4.66 5.17
N VAL A 238 1.78 3.88 4.10
CA VAL A 238 1.78 2.40 4.16
C VAL A 238 2.96 1.90 4.99
N GLY A 239 4.17 2.33 4.65
CA GLY A 239 5.39 1.87 5.30
C GLY A 239 5.43 2.24 6.78
N LEU A 240 5.25 3.52 7.10
CA LEU A 240 5.29 4.03 8.47
C LEU A 240 4.15 3.48 9.34
N LEU A 241 2.94 3.32 8.79
CA LEU A 241 1.85 2.71 9.54
C LEU A 241 2.13 1.23 9.77
N GLY A 242 2.57 0.51 8.74
CA GLY A 242 2.93 -0.90 8.80
C GLY A 242 3.96 -1.18 9.89
N ASP A 243 5.09 -0.47 9.84
CA ASP A 243 6.20 -0.61 10.81
C ASP A 243 5.75 -0.30 12.25
N ALA A 244 4.74 0.55 12.43
CA ALA A 244 4.26 0.94 13.75
C ALA A 244 3.25 -0.05 14.36
N ILE A 245 2.65 -0.94 13.58
CA ILE A 245 1.56 -1.83 14.03
C ILE A 245 1.87 -3.33 13.91
N THR A 246 3.03 -3.71 13.38
CA THR A 246 3.48 -5.11 13.23
C THR A 246 4.79 -5.34 13.94
#